data_AF-A0A9D7QWM5-F1
#
_entry.id   AF-A0A9D7QWM5-F1
#
_cell.length_a   1.000
_cell.length_b   1.000
_cell.length_c   1.000
_cell.angle_alpha   90.00
_cell.angle_beta   90.00
_cell.angle_gamma   90.00
#
_symmetry.space_group_name_H-M   'P 1'
#
loop_
_entity.id
_entity.type
_entity.pdbx_description
1 polymer ?
#
loop_
_entity_poly.entity_id
_entity_poly.type
_entity_poly.pdbx_seq_one_letter_code
_entity_poly.pdbx_strand_id
1 'polypeptide(L)'
;MIQQGDREKELVRIARRIADNVCVWSIRELNPLVVHQRTRRLIFVEVEKGAMKRVFEEFLDQRFRNVYLETDTKWVMSHVGGSDYDVFVRQLVTRAPLEDVKKGIPSLEKIIVDLFEDGFVYGVSRSPDLAHLIRNAFSTYSIDVRTLRTYARRRGNYDHLSKFIEWLAVVPPEVLRDP
;
A
#
# COMPACT_ATOMS: atom_id res chain seq x y z
N MET A 1 -24.17 -10.90 10.92
CA MET A 1 -22.88 -11.10 10.23
C MET A 1 -22.82 -10.11 9.08
N ILE A 2 -22.03 -9.05 9.21
CA ILE A 2 -21.75 -8.12 8.11
C ILE A 2 -20.85 -8.85 7.11
N GLN A 3 -21.16 -8.83 5.81
CA GLN A 3 -20.31 -9.51 4.82
C GLN A 3 -18.94 -8.83 4.78
N GLN A 4 -17.89 -9.61 4.53
CA GLN A 4 -16.49 -9.16 4.59
C GLN A 4 -16.13 -7.98 3.68
N GLY A 5 -16.85 -7.78 2.57
CA GLY A 5 -16.68 -6.65 1.66
C GLY A 5 -17.33 -5.34 2.15
N ASP A 6 -18.18 -5.41 3.19
CA ASP A 6 -18.85 -4.24 3.75
C ASP A 6 -17.94 -3.50 4.74
N ARG A 7 -17.02 -4.20 5.42
CA ARG A 7 -16.10 -3.59 6.40
C ARG A 7 -15.07 -2.66 5.75
N GLU A 8 -14.49 -3.03 4.61
CA GLU A 8 -13.53 -2.17 3.91
C GLU A 8 -14.22 -0.90 3.37
N LYS A 9 -15.46 -1.04 2.85
CA LYS A 9 -16.29 0.12 2.47
C LYS A 9 -16.59 1.02 3.65
N GLU A 10 -16.79 0.45 4.83
CA GLU A 10 -17.01 1.20 6.06
C GLU A 10 -15.76 1.95 6.53
N LEU A 11 -14.57 1.34 6.43
CA LEU A 11 -13.29 2.02 6.69
C LEU A 11 -13.15 3.26 5.79
N VAL A 12 -13.41 3.12 4.49
CA VAL A 12 -13.37 4.24 3.52
C VAL A 12 -14.39 5.31 3.90
N ARG A 13 -15.64 4.92 4.21
CA ARG A 13 -16.71 5.85 4.56
C ARG A 13 -16.35 6.68 5.80
N ILE A 14 -15.85 6.03 6.84
CA ILE A 14 -15.48 6.69 8.10
C ILE A 14 -14.29 7.62 7.88
N ALA A 15 -13.21 7.15 7.24
CA ALA A 15 -12.02 7.96 7.00
C ALA A 15 -12.35 9.25 6.22
N ARG A 16 -13.25 9.18 5.24
CA ARG A 16 -13.67 10.33 4.42
C ARG A 16 -14.53 11.36 5.13
N ARG A 17 -15.12 11.02 6.28
CA ARG A 17 -15.80 12.02 7.12
C ARG A 17 -14.82 12.91 7.88
N ILE A 18 -13.56 12.48 7.95
CA ILE A 18 -12.52 13.09 8.79
C ILE A 18 -11.42 13.71 7.93
N ALA A 19 -11.07 13.04 6.82
CA ALA A 19 -9.96 13.38 5.94
C ALA A 19 -10.42 13.66 4.51
N ASP A 20 -9.78 14.63 3.87
CA ASP A 20 -10.07 15.02 2.49
C ASP A 20 -9.45 14.03 1.49
N ASN A 21 -8.22 13.58 1.78
CA ASN A 21 -7.52 12.61 0.94
C ASN A 21 -7.45 11.28 1.68
N VAL A 22 -8.07 10.26 1.08
CA VAL A 22 -8.14 8.93 1.65
C VAL A 22 -7.71 7.93 0.58
N CYS A 23 -6.82 7.02 0.94
CA CYS A 23 -6.49 5.84 0.16
C CYS A 23 -6.64 4.60 1.05
N VAL A 24 -7.43 3.61 0.63
CA VAL A 24 -7.60 2.36 1.37
C VAL A 24 -7.37 1.20 0.44
N TRP A 25 -6.49 0.29 0.84
CA TRP A 25 -6.15 -0.88 0.06
C TRP A 25 -5.66 -2.02 0.95
N SER A 26 -5.77 -3.25 0.44
CA SER A 26 -5.41 -4.46 1.15
C SER A 26 -4.41 -5.31 0.37
N ILE A 27 -3.59 -6.08 1.09
CA ILE A 27 -2.65 -7.02 0.45
C ILE A 27 -3.36 -8.14 -0.33
N ARG A 28 -4.68 -8.32 -0.13
CA ARG A 28 -5.48 -9.30 -0.88
C ARG A 28 -5.72 -8.87 -2.33
N GLU A 29 -5.70 -7.58 -2.61
CA GLU A 29 -5.78 -7.06 -3.99
C GLU A 29 -4.60 -7.52 -4.84
N LEU A 30 -3.50 -7.94 -4.20
CA LEU A 30 -2.30 -8.46 -4.85
C LEU A 30 -2.41 -9.93 -5.24
N ASN A 31 -3.46 -10.65 -4.82
CA ASN A 31 -3.61 -12.09 -5.06
C ASN A 31 -3.48 -12.49 -6.54
N PRO A 32 -3.96 -11.72 -7.54
CA PRO A 32 -3.74 -12.03 -8.95
C PRO A 32 -2.27 -11.99 -9.39
N LEU A 33 -1.40 -11.34 -8.61
CA LEU A 33 0.00 -11.10 -8.94
C LEU A 33 0.99 -12.01 -8.19
N VAL A 34 0.53 -12.80 -7.21
CA VAL A 34 1.40 -13.64 -6.37
C VAL A 34 1.07 -15.12 -6.50
N VAL A 35 2.10 -15.98 -6.41
CA VAL A 35 1.94 -17.44 -6.47
C VAL A 35 1.17 -17.98 -5.26
N HIS A 36 1.57 -17.53 -4.07
CA HIS A 36 0.93 -17.94 -2.82
C HIS A 36 -0.18 -16.95 -2.47
N GLN A 37 -1.43 -17.41 -2.49
CA GLN A 37 -2.57 -16.58 -2.14
C GLN A 37 -2.46 -16.08 -0.69
N ARG A 38 -2.69 -14.79 -0.50
CA ARG A 38 -2.67 -14.15 0.82
C ARG A 38 -4.06 -14.27 1.43
N THR A 39 -4.14 -15.05 2.51
CA THR A 39 -5.36 -15.23 3.31
C THR A 39 -5.54 -14.14 4.36
N ARG A 40 -4.42 -13.61 4.89
CA ARG A 40 -4.40 -12.49 5.83
C ARG A 40 -4.88 -11.19 5.18
N ARG A 41 -5.70 -10.46 5.92
CA ARG A 41 -6.24 -9.14 5.58
C ARG A 41 -5.43 -8.07 6.30
N LEU A 42 -4.33 -7.69 5.69
CA LEU A 42 -3.63 -6.47 6.09
C LEU A 42 -4.17 -5.33 5.22
N ILE A 43 -4.80 -4.35 5.88
CA ILE A 43 -5.43 -3.21 5.25
C ILE A 43 -4.67 -1.95 5.66
N PHE A 44 -4.34 -1.12 4.67
CA PHE A 44 -3.75 0.20 4.88
C PHE A 44 -4.84 1.24 4.69
N VAL A 45 -5.07 2.06 5.71
CA VAL A 45 -5.91 3.26 5.65
C VAL A 45 -4.98 4.46 5.69
N GLU A 46 -4.83 5.13 4.57
CA GLU A 46 -3.88 6.22 4.38
C GLU A 46 -4.63 7.53 4.28
N VAL A 47 -4.27 8.49 5.13
CA VAL A 47 -4.87 9.83 5.19
C VAL A 47 -3.81 10.90 5.38
N GLU A 48 -4.13 12.18 5.20
CA GLU A 48 -3.17 13.23 5.53
C GLU A 48 -2.71 13.16 7.00
N LYS A 49 -1.45 13.54 7.24
CA LYS A 49 -0.79 13.42 8.56
C LYS A 49 -1.61 14.02 9.71
N GLY A 50 -2.28 15.15 9.47
CA GLY A 50 -3.12 15.83 10.46
C GLY A 50 -4.39 15.06 10.85
N ALA A 51 -4.85 14.13 10.01
CA ALA A 51 -6.09 13.37 10.23
C ALA A 51 -5.85 11.97 10.81
N MET A 52 -4.62 11.43 10.73
CA MET A 52 -4.30 10.05 11.12
C MET A 52 -4.81 9.68 12.52
N LYS A 53 -4.49 10.50 13.53
CA LYS A 53 -4.90 10.24 14.92
C LYS A 53 -6.41 10.21 15.08
N ARG A 54 -7.12 11.16 14.46
CA ARG A 54 -8.59 11.26 14.53
C ARG A 54 -9.27 10.07 13.84
N VAL A 55 -8.76 9.65 12.68
CA VAL A 55 -9.26 8.47 11.97
C VAL A 55 -9.06 7.20 12.80
N PHE A 56 -7.88 7.07 13.42
CA PHE A 56 -7.58 5.96 14.32
C PHE A 56 -8.54 5.91 15.51
N GLU A 57 -8.72 7.03 16.21
CA GLU A 57 -9.64 7.13 17.36
C GLU A 57 -11.08 6.80 16.95
N GLU A 58 -11.56 7.34 15.82
CA GLU A 58 -12.90 7.03 15.31
C GLU A 58 -13.08 5.54 15.00
N PHE A 59 -12.06 4.86 14.44
CA PHE A 59 -12.14 3.41 14.24
C PHE A 59 -12.28 2.65 15.56
N LEU A 60 -11.60 3.07 16.63
CA LEU A 60 -11.76 2.46 17.96
C LEU A 60 -13.16 2.69 18.53
N ASP A 61 -13.70 3.90 18.38
CA ASP A 61 -15.05 4.26 18.82
C ASP A 61 -16.13 3.44 18.09
N GLN A 62 -15.93 3.21 16.79
CA GLN A 62 -16.75 2.34 15.95
C GLN A 62 -16.48 0.84 16.17
N ARG A 63 -15.72 0.48 17.21
CA ARG A 63 -15.43 -0.89 17.65
C ARG A 63 -14.69 -1.74 16.61
N PHE A 64 -13.94 -1.13 15.70
CA PHE A 64 -12.97 -1.88 14.90
C PHE A 64 -11.90 -2.45 15.84
N ARG A 65 -11.59 -3.73 15.66
CA ARG A 65 -10.51 -4.41 16.37
C ARG A 65 -9.27 -4.48 15.50
N ASN A 66 -8.11 -4.65 16.13
CA ASN A 66 -6.81 -4.77 15.46
C ASN A 66 -6.55 -3.58 14.52
N VAL A 67 -6.85 -2.38 15.03
CA VAL A 67 -6.53 -1.12 14.38
C VAL A 67 -5.27 -0.58 15.04
N TYR A 68 -4.36 -0.10 14.21
CA TYR A 68 -3.03 0.31 14.60
C TYR A 68 -2.73 1.68 13.98
N LEU A 69 -2.24 2.63 14.78
CA LEU A 69 -1.75 3.90 14.27
C LEU A 69 -0.25 3.74 13.95
N GLU A 70 0.15 3.91 12.70
CA GLU A 70 1.56 3.84 12.32
C GLU A 70 2.34 5.00 12.96
N THR A 71 3.23 4.65 13.89
CA THR A 71 4.11 5.60 14.61
C THR A 71 5.55 5.52 14.13
N ASP A 72 6.10 4.31 14.02
CA ASP A 72 7.43 4.01 13.50
C ASP A 72 7.59 2.54 13.07
N THR A 73 8.70 2.23 12.40
CA THR A 73 9.02 0.89 11.89
C THR A 73 9.10 -0.19 12.98
N LYS A 74 9.77 0.09 14.12
CA LYS A 74 9.93 -0.90 15.20
C LYS A 74 8.59 -1.24 15.83
N TRP A 75 7.75 -0.21 15.99
CA TRP A 75 6.40 -0.37 16.50
C TRP A 75 5.53 -1.19 15.55
N VAL A 76 5.59 -0.93 14.23
CA VAL A 76 4.85 -1.75 13.26
C VAL A 76 5.28 -3.22 13.33
N MET A 77 6.59 -3.48 13.33
CA MET A 77 7.11 -4.86 13.39
C MET A 77 6.65 -5.65 14.63
N SER A 78 6.41 -4.98 15.76
CA SER A 78 5.92 -5.66 16.97
C SER A 78 4.40 -5.89 17.00
N HIS A 79 3.64 -5.26 16.10
CA HIS A 79 2.18 -5.35 16.06
C HIS A 79 1.65 -6.10 14.83
N VAL A 80 2.46 -6.24 13.78
CA VAL A 80 2.10 -7.01 12.57
C VAL A 80 2.05 -8.50 12.88
N GLY A 81 0.98 -9.17 12.44
CA GLY A 81 0.89 -10.65 12.40
C GLY A 81 0.18 -11.26 13.59
N GLY A 82 -0.29 -10.46 14.54
CA GLY A 82 -1.13 -10.91 15.66
C GLY A 82 -2.56 -11.30 15.25
N SER A 83 -3.00 -10.96 14.03
CA SER A 83 -4.33 -11.30 13.53
C SER A 83 -4.36 -11.58 12.01
N ASP A 84 -5.39 -12.33 11.60
CA ASP A 84 -5.77 -12.49 10.19
C ASP A 84 -6.45 -11.23 9.61
N TYR A 85 -6.79 -10.26 10.45
CA TYR A 85 -7.36 -8.97 10.07
C TYR A 85 -6.69 -7.86 10.86
N ASP A 86 -5.88 -7.05 10.18
CA ASP A 86 -5.16 -5.90 10.75
C ASP A 86 -5.41 -4.67 9.88
N VAL A 87 -5.67 -3.53 10.54
CA VAL A 87 -5.86 -2.23 9.88
C VAL A 87 -4.79 -1.27 10.38
N PHE A 88 -3.94 -0.78 9.47
CA PHE A 88 -2.94 0.24 9.78
C PHE A 88 -3.39 1.60 9.27
N VAL A 89 -3.58 2.55 10.17
CA VAL A 89 -3.80 3.96 9.86
C VAL A 89 -2.44 4.62 9.71
N ARG A 90 -2.11 5.06 8.49
CA ARG A 90 -0.80 5.60 8.15
C ARG A 90 -0.89 6.88 7.32
N GLN A 91 0.26 7.53 7.12
CA GLN A 91 0.30 8.76 6.34
C GLN A 91 0.14 8.45 4.85
N LEU A 92 -0.81 9.14 4.19
CA LEU A 92 -0.84 9.25 2.74
C LEU A 92 0.27 10.20 2.29
N VAL A 93 1.26 9.67 1.58
CA VAL A 93 2.38 10.46 1.06
C VAL A 93 1.85 11.49 0.06
N THR A 94 2.36 12.72 0.14
CA THR A 94 1.84 13.84 -0.64
C THR A 94 1.96 13.58 -2.15
N ARG A 95 0.85 13.74 -2.88
CA ARG A 95 0.73 13.39 -4.31
C ARG A 95 1.03 11.92 -4.61
N ALA A 96 0.69 11.01 -3.70
CA ALA A 96 0.68 9.59 -4.00
C ALA A 96 -0.26 9.31 -5.19
N PRO A 97 0.14 8.45 -6.14
CA PRO A 97 -0.68 8.18 -7.31
C PRO A 97 -1.88 7.29 -6.93
N LEU A 98 -3.07 7.77 -7.23
CA LEU A 98 -4.33 7.07 -7.03
C LEU A 98 -4.99 6.86 -8.38
N GLU A 99 -5.48 5.65 -8.64
CA GLU A 99 -6.26 5.35 -9.84
C GLU A 99 -7.60 6.11 -9.80
N ASP A 100 -8.24 6.14 -8.62
CA ASP A 100 -9.47 6.89 -8.39
C ASP A 100 -9.38 7.63 -7.05
N VAL A 101 -9.04 8.92 -7.10
CA VAL A 101 -9.00 9.82 -5.93
C VAL A 101 -10.35 9.83 -5.22
N LYS A 102 -11.45 9.83 -5.98
CA LYS A 102 -12.82 9.81 -5.45
C LYS A 102 -13.23 8.48 -4.89
N LYS A 103 -12.48 7.39 -5.06
CA LYS A 103 -12.72 6.13 -4.32
C LYS A 103 -11.61 5.78 -3.34
N GLY A 104 -10.49 6.49 -3.40
CA GLY A 104 -9.31 6.19 -2.60
C GLY A 104 -8.63 4.90 -3.02
N ILE A 105 -8.67 4.59 -4.32
CA ILE A 105 -8.05 3.38 -4.87
C ILE A 105 -6.62 3.75 -5.30
N PRO A 106 -5.58 3.09 -4.76
CA PRO A 106 -4.20 3.34 -5.18
C PRO A 106 -3.96 2.88 -6.61
N SER A 107 -3.00 3.50 -7.30
CA SER A 107 -2.49 2.91 -8.55
C SER A 107 -1.56 1.73 -8.27
N LEU A 108 -1.33 0.87 -9.27
CA LEU A 108 -0.36 -0.22 -9.14
C LEU A 108 1.07 0.29 -8.93
N GLU A 109 1.43 1.41 -9.54
CA GLU A 109 2.73 2.07 -9.32
C GLU A 109 2.93 2.42 -7.84
N LYS A 110 1.90 2.96 -7.19
CA LYS A 110 1.92 3.27 -5.76
C LYS A 110 2.18 2.01 -4.94
N ILE A 111 1.38 0.97 -5.20
CA ILE A 111 1.47 -0.32 -4.50
C ILE A 111 2.88 -0.90 -4.64
N ILE A 112 3.44 -0.92 -5.85
CA ILE A 112 4.78 -1.46 -6.10
C ILE A 112 5.83 -0.71 -5.28
N VAL A 113 5.81 0.62 -5.30
CA VAL A 113 6.76 1.45 -4.55
C VAL A 113 6.59 1.26 -3.04
N ASP A 114 5.36 1.24 -2.54
CA ASP A 114 5.08 1.07 -1.11
C ASP A 114 5.47 -0.33 -0.62
N LEU A 115 5.25 -1.38 -1.42
CA LEU A 115 5.68 -2.74 -1.09
C LEU A 115 7.19 -2.91 -1.16
N PHE A 116 7.86 -2.18 -2.04
CA PHE A 116 9.32 -2.16 -2.10
C PHE A 116 9.93 -1.50 -0.85
N GLU A 117 9.32 -0.42 -0.38
CA GLU A 117 9.79 0.30 0.81
C GLU A 117 9.39 -0.39 2.12
N ASP A 118 8.11 -0.69 2.29
CA ASP A 118 7.51 -1.07 3.58
C ASP A 118 7.19 -2.56 3.64
N GLY A 119 7.20 -3.28 2.52
CA GLY A 119 6.64 -4.63 2.45
C GLY A 119 7.34 -5.62 3.38
N PHE A 120 8.63 -5.44 3.67
CA PHE A 120 9.34 -6.23 4.67
C PHE A 120 8.83 -5.97 6.09
N VAL A 121 8.65 -4.69 6.46
CA VAL A 121 8.16 -4.24 7.77
C VAL A 121 6.80 -4.84 8.07
N TYR A 122 5.95 -4.93 7.05
CA TYR A 122 4.60 -5.47 7.15
C TYR A 122 4.52 -7.01 6.97
N GLY A 123 5.64 -7.69 6.76
CA GLY A 123 5.68 -9.13 6.51
C GLY A 123 4.98 -9.54 5.20
N VAL A 124 4.84 -8.60 4.26
CA VAL A 124 4.14 -8.79 2.98
C VAL A 124 5.12 -9.22 1.89
N SER A 125 6.29 -8.59 1.85
CA SER A 125 7.20 -8.73 0.72
C SER A 125 8.58 -9.18 1.20
N ARG A 126 8.90 -10.44 0.93
CA ARG A 126 10.30 -10.89 0.85
C ARG A 126 10.80 -10.67 -0.58
N SER A 127 12.10 -10.51 -0.77
CA SER A 127 12.67 -10.18 -2.10
C SER A 127 12.22 -11.11 -3.23
N PRO A 128 12.11 -12.45 -3.06
CA PRO A 128 11.62 -13.33 -4.13
C PRO A 128 10.14 -13.11 -4.48
N ASP A 129 9.28 -12.93 -3.49
CA ASP A 129 7.84 -12.70 -3.70
C ASP A 129 7.59 -11.34 -4.37
N LEU A 130 8.35 -10.32 -3.96
CA LEU A 130 8.27 -8.99 -4.56
C LEU A 130 8.74 -8.99 -6.01
N ALA A 131 9.84 -9.68 -6.31
CA ALA A 131 10.34 -9.84 -7.67
C ALA A 131 9.27 -10.46 -8.59
N HIS A 132 8.61 -11.52 -8.11
CA HIS A 132 7.55 -12.18 -8.86
C HIS A 132 6.32 -11.28 -9.06
N LEU A 133 5.88 -10.62 -7.99
CA LEU A 133 4.76 -9.67 -8.05
C LEU A 133 5.01 -8.57 -9.08
N ILE A 134 6.20 -7.96 -9.06
CA ILE A 134 6.55 -6.88 -9.99
C ILE A 134 6.61 -7.42 -11.42
N ARG A 135 7.24 -8.57 -11.67
CA ARG A 135 7.27 -9.18 -13.01
C ARG A 135 5.85 -9.39 -13.55
N ASN A 136 4.96 -9.97 -12.76
CA ASN A 136 3.57 -10.19 -13.15
C ASN A 136 2.81 -8.88 -13.35
N ALA A 137 3.06 -7.86 -12.53
CA ALA A 137 2.42 -6.57 -12.68
C ALA A 137 2.78 -5.93 -14.04
N PHE A 138 4.07 -5.92 -14.39
CA PHE A 138 4.55 -5.36 -15.66
C PHE A 138 4.16 -6.21 -16.88
N SER A 139 3.98 -7.52 -16.75
CA SER A 139 3.54 -8.37 -17.87
C SER A 139 2.02 -8.34 -18.10
N THR A 140 1.24 -8.04 -17.05
CA THR A 140 -0.23 -8.14 -17.08
C THR A 140 -0.91 -6.79 -17.21
N TYR A 141 -0.31 -5.74 -16.67
CA TYR A 141 -0.90 -4.39 -16.62
C TYR A 141 0.01 -3.36 -17.28
N SER A 142 -0.60 -2.27 -17.76
CA SER A 142 0.15 -1.11 -18.24
C SER A 142 0.63 -0.27 -17.06
N ILE A 143 1.90 -0.46 -16.68
CA ILE A 143 2.53 0.31 -15.60
C ILE A 143 3.13 1.60 -16.15
N ASP A 144 2.71 2.75 -15.63
CA ASP A 144 3.29 4.04 -15.96
C ASP A 144 4.61 4.23 -15.20
N VAL A 145 5.72 3.96 -15.89
CA VAL A 145 7.07 4.11 -15.33
C VAL A 145 7.33 5.53 -14.87
N ARG A 146 6.82 6.57 -15.54
CA ARG A 146 7.04 7.96 -15.11
C ARG A 146 6.38 8.22 -13.77
N THR A 147 5.16 7.73 -13.59
CA THR A 147 4.42 7.82 -12.31
C THR A 147 5.13 7.04 -11.22
N LEU A 148 5.54 5.80 -11.49
CA LEU A 148 6.32 4.95 -10.56
C LEU A 148 7.61 5.64 -10.09
N ARG A 149 8.41 6.17 -11.02
CA ARG A 149 9.65 6.89 -10.70
C ARG A 149 9.38 8.13 -9.85
N THR A 150 8.39 8.93 -10.25
CA THR A 150 8.04 10.18 -9.54
C THR A 150 7.64 9.88 -8.10
N TYR A 151 6.88 8.82 -7.88
CA TYR A 151 6.45 8.43 -6.55
C TYR A 151 7.59 7.79 -5.73
N ALA A 152 8.43 6.95 -6.33
CA ALA A 152 9.63 6.40 -5.69
C ALA A 152 10.59 7.49 -5.19
N ARG A 153 10.75 8.60 -5.94
CA ARG A 153 11.54 9.74 -5.47
C ARG A 153 10.95 10.41 -4.23
N ARG A 154 9.61 10.51 -4.15
CA ARG A 154 8.91 11.05 -2.95
C ARG A 154 9.09 10.14 -1.73
N ARG A 155 9.18 8.83 -1.97
CA ARG A 155 9.45 7.81 -0.96
C ARG A 155 10.94 7.68 -0.63
N GLY A 156 11.82 8.42 -1.33
CA GLY A 156 13.27 8.43 -1.07
C GLY A 156 14.01 7.17 -1.55
N ASN A 157 13.38 6.33 -2.37
CA ASN A 157 13.90 5.00 -2.72
C ASN A 157 14.10 4.75 -4.23
N TYR A 158 14.02 5.82 -5.01
CA TYR A 158 14.14 5.77 -6.47
C TYR A 158 15.35 5.00 -6.98
N ASP A 159 16.55 5.26 -6.45
CA ASP A 159 17.78 4.64 -6.95
C ASP A 159 17.78 3.12 -6.70
N HIS A 160 17.31 2.69 -5.54
CA HIS A 160 17.22 1.27 -5.18
C HIS A 160 16.15 0.56 -6.00
N LEU A 161 14.96 1.17 -6.13
CA LEU A 161 13.87 0.61 -6.92
C LEU A 161 14.27 0.52 -8.40
N SER A 162 14.91 1.55 -8.95
CA SER A 162 15.34 1.56 -10.36
C SER A 162 16.32 0.44 -10.64
N LYS A 163 17.35 0.26 -9.79
CA LYS A 163 18.29 -0.87 -9.89
C LYS A 163 17.58 -2.22 -9.79
N PHE A 164 16.58 -2.33 -8.92
CA PHE A 164 15.83 -3.55 -8.77
C PHE A 164 15.00 -3.86 -10.03
N ILE A 165 14.31 -2.87 -10.60
CA ILE A 165 13.54 -3.03 -11.84
C ILE A 165 14.46 -3.32 -13.04
N GLU A 166 15.62 -2.68 -13.13
CA GLU A 166 16.66 -2.99 -14.13
C GLU A 166 17.12 -4.45 -14.00
N TRP A 167 17.44 -4.90 -12.79
CA TRP A 167 17.80 -6.30 -12.52
C TRP A 167 16.68 -7.27 -12.89
N LEU A 168 15.43 -6.87 -12.70
CA LEU A 168 14.29 -7.68 -13.14
C LEU A 168 14.15 -7.74 -14.66
N ALA A 169 14.74 -6.82 -15.42
CA ALA A 169 14.62 -6.74 -16.88
C ALA A 169 13.16 -6.73 -17.37
N VAL A 170 12.27 -6.05 -16.62
CA VAL A 170 10.84 -5.92 -16.97
C VAL A 170 10.56 -4.73 -17.89
N VAL A 171 11.50 -3.79 -17.98
CA VAL A 171 11.49 -2.67 -18.94
C VAL A 171 12.93 -2.39 -19.40
N PRO A 172 13.13 -1.80 -20.59
CA PRO A 172 14.46 -1.36 -21.02
C PRO A 172 15.05 -0.32 -20.07
N PRO A 173 16.36 -0.35 -19.76
CA PRO A 173 16.99 0.62 -18.85
C PRO A 173 16.79 2.09 -19.26
N GLU A 174 16.65 2.36 -20.55
CA GLU A 174 16.42 3.69 -21.11
C GLU A 174 15.07 4.28 -20.65
N VAL A 175 14.06 3.42 -20.42
CA VAL A 175 12.73 3.84 -19.94
C VAL A 175 12.76 4.19 -18.45
N LEU A 176 13.71 3.62 -17.69
CA LEU A 176 13.88 3.92 -16.27
C LEU A 176 14.67 5.19 -16.02
N ARG A 177 15.52 5.60 -16.96
CA ARG A 177 16.26 6.86 -16.88
C ARG A 177 15.34 8.03 -17.21
N ASP A 178 15.37 9.08 -16.40
CA ASP A 178 14.78 10.36 -16.83
C ASP A 178 15.58 10.86 -18.04
N PRO A 179 14.93 11.39 -19.09
CA PRO A 179 15.64 12.16 -20.11
C PRO A 179 16.32 13.39 -19.50
#